data_AF-A0A830GV58-F1
#
_entry.id   AF-A0A830GV58-F1
#
_cell.length_a   1.000
_cell.length_b   1.000
_cell.length_c   1.000
_cell.angle_alpha   90.00
_cell.angle_beta   90.00
_cell.angle_gamma   90.00
#
_symmetry.space_group_name_H-M   'P 1'
#
loop_
_entity.id
_entity.type
_entity.pdbx_description
1 polymer ?
#
loop_
_entity_poly.entity_id
_entity_poly.type
_entity_poly.pdbx_seq_one_letter_code
_entity_poly.pdbx_strand_id
1 'polypeptide(L)'
;MFLCKKCGNQWPASIPRPGYVKVGETQYHWTEVEATKEKMITIAGELLRSGSSASDVVDKVAGLNSISKLLPREEVERIVKIAISIYGTGGGQL
;
A
#
# COMPACT_ATOMS: atom_id res chain seq x y z
N MET A 1 28.15 5.26 7.14
CA MET A 1 28.35 5.47 8.59
C MET A 1 28.60 6.96 8.78
N PHE A 2 27.83 7.64 9.63
CA PHE A 2 28.00 9.07 9.86
C PHE A 2 28.77 9.26 11.18
N LEU A 3 29.78 10.14 11.14
CA LEU A 3 30.64 10.44 12.28
C LEU A 3 30.41 11.88 12.73
N CYS A 4 30.07 12.08 13.99
CA CYS A 4 30.05 13.42 14.58
C CYS A 4 31.48 13.94 14.74
N LYS A 5 31.85 14.99 13.99
CA LYS A 5 33.16 15.64 14.09
C LYS A 5 33.44 16.30 15.46
N LYS A 6 32.42 16.51 16.30
CA LYS A 6 32.56 17.14 17.63
C LYS A 6 32.73 16.15 18.79
N CYS A 7 31.99 15.04 18.80
CA CYS A 7 31.99 14.08 19.92
C CYS A 7 32.46 12.67 19.55
N GLY A 8 32.79 12.41 18.28
CA GLY A 8 33.27 11.10 17.84
C GLY A 8 32.21 10.00 17.78
N ASN A 9 30.97 10.27 18.23
CA ASN A 9 29.88 9.32 18.11
C ASN A 9 29.64 8.95 16.65
N GLN A 10 29.43 7.65 16.43
CA GLN A 10 29.13 7.06 15.15
C GLN A 10 27.69 6.57 15.19
N TRP A 11 26.95 6.86 14.13
CA TRP A 11 25.68 6.20 13.88
C TRP A 11 25.70 5.54 12.51
N PRO A 12 25.06 4.36 12.38
CA PRO A 12 24.85 3.76 11.08
C PRO A 12 24.09 4.77 10.21
N ALA A 13 24.34 4.75 8.90
CA ALA A 13 23.39 5.39 8.00
C ALA A 13 22.07 4.65 8.21
N SER A 14 21.05 5.33 8.73
CA SER A 14 19.72 4.73 8.82
C SER A 14 19.29 4.40 7.40
N ILE A 15 19.29 3.11 7.08
CA ILE A 15 18.75 2.56 5.85
C ILE A 15 17.56 1.71 6.29
N PRO A 16 16.33 2.06 5.90
CA PRO A 16 15.96 3.21 5.05
C PRO A 16 16.14 4.57 5.76
N ARG A 17 16.21 5.66 4.97
CA ARG A 17 16.21 7.04 5.51
C ARG A 17 14.95 7.23 6.38
N PRO A 18 14.98 8.06 7.43
CA PRO A 18 13.78 8.33 8.23
C PRO A 18 12.64 8.79 7.32
N GLY A 19 11.46 8.19 7.47
CA GLY A 19 10.31 8.45 6.62
C GLY A 19 10.29 7.67 5.29
N TYR A 20 11.25 6.81 5.02
CA TYR A 20 11.22 5.93 3.84
C TYR A 20 10.98 4.49 4.26
N VAL A 21 10.24 3.77 3.42
CA VAL A 21 9.99 2.33 3.56
C VAL A 21 10.39 1.62 2.28
N LYS A 22 10.85 0.38 2.42
CA LYS A 22 11.22 -0.46 1.29
C LYS A 22 9.97 -1.16 0.76
N VAL A 23 9.69 -1.00 -0.53
CA VAL A 23 8.61 -1.71 -1.25
C VAL A 23 9.26 -2.42 -2.43
N GLY A 24 9.24 -3.76 -2.41
CA GLY A 24 10.07 -4.56 -3.31
C GLY A 24 11.56 -4.24 -3.12
N GLU A 25 12.24 -3.84 -4.19
CA GLU A 25 13.65 -3.41 -4.15
C GLU A 25 13.83 -1.88 -4.07
N THR A 26 12.74 -1.12 -4.14
CA THR A 26 12.76 0.35 -4.19
C THR A 26 12.39 0.97 -2.83
N GLN A 27 12.81 2.21 -2.56
CA GLN A 27 12.40 2.98 -1.38
C GLN A 27 11.42 4.09 -1.77
N TYR A 28 10.34 4.20 -1.02
CA TYR A 28 9.32 5.26 -1.16
C TYR A 28 9.12 5.97 0.16
N HIS A 29 8.66 7.22 0.13
CA HIS A 29 8.28 7.88 1.36
C HIS A 29 7.01 7.21 1.93
N TRP A 30 6.93 6.98 3.24
CA TRP A 30 5.83 6.21 3.85
C TRP A 30 4.46 6.79 3.52
N THR A 31 4.35 8.12 3.44
CA THR A 31 3.09 8.79 3.08
C THR A 31 2.64 8.49 1.64
N GLU A 32 3.57 8.28 0.70
CA GLU A 32 3.24 7.92 -0.68
C GLU A 32 2.68 6.49 -0.76
N VAL A 33 3.23 5.61 0.08
CA VAL A 33 2.75 4.22 0.20
C VAL A 33 1.36 4.20 0.82
N GLU A 34 1.14 4.92 1.92
CA GLU A 34 -0.17 5.00 2.56
C GLU A 34 -1.22 5.67 1.65
N ALA A 35 -0.89 6.77 0.97
CA ALA A 35 -1.78 7.40 -0.01
C ALA A 35 -2.12 6.46 -1.17
N THR A 36 -1.17 5.61 -1.60
CA THR A 36 -1.45 4.58 -2.60
C THR A 36 -2.42 3.52 -2.09
N LYS A 37 -2.24 3.03 -0.85
CA LYS A 37 -3.15 2.06 -0.23
C LYS A 37 -4.56 2.61 -0.09
N GLU A 38 -4.71 3.85 0.38
CA GLU A 38 -6.01 4.53 0.45
C GLU A 38 -6.68 4.61 -0.92
N LYS A 39 -5.93 5.00 -1.95
CA LYS A 39 -6.44 5.05 -3.32
C LYS A 39 -6.85 3.67 -3.84
N MET A 40 -6.09 2.62 -3.51
CA MET A 40 -6.44 1.24 -3.86
C MET A 40 -7.74 0.80 -3.19
N ILE A 41 -7.99 1.17 -1.93
CA ILE A 41 -9.25 0.88 -1.22
C ILE A 41 -10.43 1.56 -1.93
N THR A 42 -10.30 2.85 -2.27
CA THR A 42 -11.36 3.62 -2.94
C THR A 42 -11.71 3.01 -4.30
N ILE A 43 -10.70 2.73 -5.14
CA ILE A 43 -10.91 2.15 -6.47
C ILE A 43 -11.46 0.72 -6.36
N ALA A 44 -10.97 -0.08 -5.41
CA ALA A 44 -11.52 -1.40 -5.15
C ALA A 44 -13.01 -1.32 -4.79
N GLY A 45 -13.39 -0.37 -3.93
CA GLY A 45 -14.78 -0.12 -3.56
C GLY A 45 -15.66 0.31 -4.73
N GLU A 46 -15.17 1.16 -5.63
CA GLU A 46 -15.87 1.55 -6.86
C GLU A 46 -16.08 0.36 -7.79
N LEU A 47 -15.04 -0.45 -8.01
CA LEU A 47 -15.11 -1.63 -8.86
C LEU A 47 -16.06 -2.70 -8.30
N LEU A 48 -16.02 -2.95 -6.99
CA LEU A 48 -16.95 -3.87 -6.33
C LEU A 48 -18.40 -3.41 -6.48
N ARG A 49 -18.67 -2.11 -6.28
CA ARG A 49 -20.02 -1.53 -6.49
C ARG A 49 -20.48 -1.59 -7.94
N SER A 50 -19.55 -1.55 -8.90
CA SER A 50 -19.85 -1.75 -10.32
C SER A 50 -20.13 -3.21 -10.70
N GLY A 51 -20.04 -4.15 -9.75
CA GLY A 51 -20.27 -5.58 -9.97
C GLY A 51 -19.04 -6.36 -10.42
N SER A 52 -17.83 -5.79 -10.32
CA SER A 52 -16.59 -6.54 -10.61
C SER A 52 -16.38 -7.63 -9.55
N SER A 53 -15.87 -8.78 -9.97
CA SER A 53 -15.53 -9.86 -9.04
C SER A 53 -14.33 -9.47 -8.16
N ALA A 54 -14.24 -10.02 -6.95
CA ALA A 54 -13.13 -9.73 -6.05
C ALA A 54 -11.77 -10.03 -6.69
N SER A 55 -11.65 -11.13 -7.45
CA SER A 55 -10.43 -11.50 -8.18
C SER A 55 -10.03 -10.45 -9.21
N ASP A 56 -10.98 -9.98 -10.03
CA ASP A 56 -10.71 -8.94 -11.03
C ASP A 56 -10.27 -7.63 -10.38
N VAL A 57 -10.85 -7.31 -9.23
CA VAL A 57 -10.50 -6.13 -8.45
C VAL A 57 -9.06 -6.24 -7.96
N VAL A 58 -8.64 -7.38 -7.41
CA VAL A 58 -7.24 -7.57 -6.95
C VAL A 58 -6.25 -7.30 -8.08
N ASP A 59 -6.51 -7.83 -9.28
CA ASP A 59 -5.62 -7.65 -10.43
C ASP A 59 -5.57 -6.20 -10.91
N LYS A 60 -6.73 -5.51 -10.94
CA LYS A 60 -6.81 -4.09 -11.32
C LYS A 60 -6.08 -3.20 -10.32
N VAL A 61 -6.26 -3.39 -9.02
CA VAL A 61 -5.61 -2.53 -8.02
C VAL A 61 -4.13 -2.85 -7.84
N ALA A 62 -3.69 -4.10 -8.07
CA ALA A 62 -2.27 -4.44 -8.11
C ALA A 62 -1.55 -3.66 -9.24
N GLY A 63 -2.20 -3.47 -10.39
CA GLY A 63 -1.64 -2.78 -11.54
C GLY A 63 -1.72 -1.23 -11.52
N LEU A 64 -2.29 -0.63 -10.47
CA LEU A 64 -2.70 0.78 -10.44
C LEU A 64 -1.55 1.80 -10.68
N ASN A 65 -0.43 1.65 -9.99
CA ASN A 65 0.73 2.53 -10.11
C ASN A 65 2.04 1.77 -9.82
N SER A 66 3.18 2.46 -9.80
CA SER A 66 4.49 1.84 -9.55
C SER A 66 4.61 1.22 -8.16
N ILE A 67 4.01 1.83 -7.13
CA ILE A 67 4.03 1.32 -5.75
C ILE A 67 3.14 0.07 -5.63
N SER A 68 1.91 0.10 -6.15
CA SER A 68 0.96 -1.01 -6.06
C SER A 68 1.49 -2.28 -6.71
N LYS A 69 2.23 -2.15 -7.83
CA LYS A 69 2.86 -3.25 -8.55
C LYS A 69 3.95 -3.96 -7.74
N LEU A 70 4.52 -3.27 -6.76
CA LEU A 70 5.59 -3.77 -5.90
C LEU A 70 5.07 -4.27 -4.55
N LEU A 71 3.78 -4.10 -4.25
CA LEU A 71 3.17 -4.65 -3.04
C LEU A 71 3.03 -6.18 -3.16
N PRO A 72 3.28 -6.94 -2.07
CA PRO A 72 3.00 -8.36 -2.02
C PRO A 72 1.52 -8.65 -2.34
N ARG A 73 1.25 -9.73 -3.07
CA ARG A 73 -0.11 -10.13 -3.42
C ARG A 73 -1.04 -10.23 -2.22
N GLU A 74 -0.54 -10.81 -1.13
CA GLU A 74 -1.26 -10.95 0.15
C GLU A 74 -1.70 -9.60 0.74
N GLU A 75 -0.88 -8.55 0.56
CA GLU A 75 -1.21 -7.20 1.02
C GLU A 75 -2.29 -6.57 0.14
N VAL A 76 -2.22 -6.77 -1.19
CA VAL A 76 -3.26 -6.33 -2.12
C VAL A 76 -4.60 -7.01 -1.81
N GLU A 77 -4.59 -8.32 -1.55
CA GLU A 77 -5.79 -9.07 -1.18
C GLU A 77 -6.38 -8.57 0.14
N ARG A 78 -5.54 -8.23 1.12
CA ARG A 78 -5.99 -7.61 2.38
C ARG A 78 -6.66 -6.26 2.13
N ILE A 79 -6.10 -5.43 1.28
CA ILE A 79 -6.68 -4.13 0.88
C ILE A 79 -8.06 -4.35 0.24
N VAL A 80 -8.20 -5.33 -0.65
CA VAL A 80 -9.50 -5.64 -1.27
C VAL A 80 -10.50 -6.18 -0.24
N LYS A 81 -10.08 -7.01 0.72
CA LYS A 81 -10.94 -7.44 1.83
C LYS A 81 -11.42 -6.26 2.69
N ILE A 82 -10.56 -5.28 2.94
CA ILE A 82 -10.94 -4.04 3.64
C ILE A 82 -11.99 -3.29 2.81
N ALA A 83 -11.79 -3.14 1.51
CA ALA A 83 -12.78 -2.52 0.63
C ALA A 83 -14.11 -3.28 0.61
N ILE A 84 -14.11 -4.62 0.61
CA ILE A 84 -15.33 -5.44 0.73
C ILE A 84 -16.02 -5.18 2.07
N SER A 85 -15.28 -5.07 3.18
CA SER A 85 -15.88 -4.77 4.49
C SER A 85 -16.56 -3.40 4.53
N ILE A 86 -15.92 -2.38 3.94
CA ILE A 86 -16.40 -0.99 3.92
C ILE A 86 -17.58 -0.82 2.95
N TYR A 87 -17.49 -1.41 1.76
CA TYR A 87 -18.41 -1.14 0.64
C TYR A 87 -19.34 -2.32 0.31
N GLY A 88 -19.07 -3.52 0.81
CA GLY A 88 -19.86 -4.73 0.58
C GLY A 88 -21.07 -4.90 1.49
N THR A 89 -21.22 -4.08 2.53
CA THR A 89 -22.43 -4.03 3.39
C THR A 89 -23.56 -3.18 2.81
N GLY A 90 -23.67 -3.15 1.48
CA GLY A 90 -24.75 -2.50 0.73
C GLY A 90 -25.65 -3.45 -0.08
N GLY A 91 -25.60 -4.76 0.18
CA GLY A 91 -26.47 -5.78 -0.43
C GLY A 91 -27.27 -6.51 0.64
N GLY A 92 -28.60 -6.33 0.62
CA GLY A 92 -29.51 -6.64 1.72
C GLY A 92 -29.64 -8.12 2.09
N GLN A 93 -29.91 -8.34 3.38
CA GLN A 93 -31.04 -9.17 3.78
C GLN A 93 -32.29 -8.65 3.06
N LEU A 94 -32.92 -9.49 2.24
CA LEU A 94 -34.37 -9.72 2.09
C LEU A 94 -34.58 -10.90 1.14
#